data_AF-X0WK19-F1
#
_entry.id   AF-X0WK19-F1
#
_cell.length_a   1.000
_cell.length_b   1.000
_cell.length_c   1.000
_cell.angle_alpha   90.00
_cell.angle_beta   90.00
_cell.angle_gamma   90.00
#
_symmetry.space_group_name_H-M   'P 1'
#
loop_
_entity.id
_entity.type
_entity.pdbx_description
1 polymer ?
#
loop_
_entity_poly.entity_id
_entity_poly.type
_entity_poly.pdbx_seq_one_letter_code
_entity_poly.pdbx_strand_id
1 'polypeptide(L)'
;MKDENKTKDQLIQKFIKMRKKIADLEEIIIEGKQVKTDLKESEKKYRDLVEETPIGIANISITGKIIYINKRLEKISGRANSA
;
A
#
# COMPACT_ATOMS: atom_id res chain seq x y z
N MET A 1 -33.47 42.78 -8.59
CA MET A 1 -32.06 43.08 -8.30
C MET A 1 -31.51 42.43 -7.02
N LYS A 2 -32.28 42.18 -5.93
CA LYS A 2 -31.74 41.53 -4.71
C LYS A 2 -31.51 40.01 -4.81
N ASP A 3 -32.31 39.28 -5.60
CA ASP A 3 -32.17 37.81 -5.73
C ASP A 3 -30.96 37.35 -6.55
N GLU A 4 -30.52 38.13 -7.54
CA GLU A 4 -29.33 37.79 -8.33
C GLU A 4 -28.05 37.79 -7.49
N ASN A 5 -27.89 38.75 -6.57
CA ASN A 5 -26.72 38.80 -5.69
C ASN A 5 -26.70 37.62 -4.72
N LYS A 6 -27.85 37.26 -4.14
CA LYS A 6 -27.97 36.09 -3.25
C LYS A 6 -27.60 34.79 -3.96
N THR A 7 -27.91 34.68 -5.26
CA THR A 7 -27.58 33.51 -6.08
C THR A 7 -26.09 33.46 -6.44
N LYS A 8 -25.47 34.60 -6.74
CA LYS A 8 -24.01 34.70 -6.98
C LYS A 8 -23.21 34.33 -5.73
N ASP A 9 -23.60 34.82 -4.57
CA ASP A 9 -22.95 34.50 -3.30
C ASP A 9 -23.03 32.99 -2.99
N GLN A 10 -24.18 32.37 -3.24
CA GLN A 10 -24.35 30.92 -3.09
C GLN A 10 -23.43 30.13 -4.03
N LEU A 11 -23.26 30.57 -5.28
CA LEU A 11 -22.34 29.94 -6.24
C LEU A 11 -20.89 30.07 -5.80
N ILE A 12 -20.48 31.26 -5.33
CA ILE A 12 -19.12 31.49 -4.81
C ILE A 12 -18.85 30.58 -3.60
N GLN A 13 -19.78 30.48 -2.66
CA GLN A 13 -19.65 29.59 -1.50
C GLN A 13 -19.54 28.12 -1.90
N LYS A 14 -20.36 27.66 -2.85
CA LYS A 14 -20.24 26.30 -3.41
C LYS A 14 -18.87 26.08 -4.06
N PHE A 15 -18.36 27.06 -4.80
CA PHE A 15 -17.08 26.98 -5.48
C PHE A 15 -15.90 26.88 -4.49
N ILE A 16 -15.92 27.68 -3.42
CA ILE A 16 -14.94 27.61 -2.33
C ILE A 16 -14.99 26.22 -1.67
N LYS A 17 -16.19 25.71 -1.37
CA LYS A 17 -16.35 24.38 -0.76
C LYS A 17 -15.85 23.25 -1.66
N MET A 18 -16.10 23.35 -2.98
CA MET A 18 -15.59 22.37 -3.94
C MET A 18 -14.07 22.42 -4.04
N ARG A 19 -13.47 23.61 -4.11
CA ARG A 19 -12.01 23.75 -4.10
C ARG A 19 -11.37 23.16 -2.85
N LYS A 20 -11.96 23.39 -1.69
CA LYS A 20 -11.49 22.78 -0.44
C LYS A 20 -11.52 21.26 -0.52
N LYS A 21 -12.64 20.67 -0.95
CA LYS A 21 -12.75 19.22 -1.12
C LYS A 21 -11.73 18.64 -2.10
N ILE A 22 -11.40 19.37 -3.17
CA ILE A 22 -10.38 18.92 -4.12
C ILE A 22 -9.02 18.87 -3.44
N ALA A 23 -8.64 19.91 -2.70
CA ALA A 23 -7.38 19.94 -1.96
C ALA A 23 -7.30 18.81 -0.93
N ASP A 24 -8.37 18.58 -0.16
CA ASP A 24 -8.43 17.49 0.82
C ASP A 24 -8.26 16.12 0.14
N LEU A 25 -8.86 15.91 -1.05
CA LEU A 25 -8.72 14.65 -1.80
C LEU A 25 -7.32 14.47 -2.40
N GLU A 26 -6.70 15.54 -2.87
CA GLU A 26 -5.33 15.52 -3.39
C GLU A 26 -4.35 15.11 -2.28
N GLU A 27 -4.52 15.64 -1.07
CA GLU A 27 -3.72 15.27 0.11
C GLU A 27 -3.86 13.78 0.44
N ILE A 28 -5.11 13.28 0.54
CA ILE A 28 -5.38 11.85 0.80
C ILE A 28 -4.73 10.96 -0.28
N ILE A 29 -4.77 11.37 -1.55
CA ILE A 29 -4.15 10.61 -2.64
C ILE A 29 -2.62 10.58 -2.51
N ILE A 30 -2.00 11.70 -2.14
CA ILE A 30 -0.55 11.78 -1.94
C ILE A 30 -0.12 10.88 -0.78
N GLU A 31 -0.78 10.99 0.37
CA GLU A 31 -0.52 10.14 1.54
C GLU A 31 -0.71 8.65 1.19
N GLY A 32 -1.80 8.30 0.51
CA GLY A 32 -2.07 6.92 0.10
C GLY A 32 -1.02 6.36 -0.86
N LYS A 33 -0.44 7.20 -1.72
CA LYS A 33 0.68 6.80 -2.61
C LYS A 33 1.96 6.58 -1.83
N GLN A 34 2.26 7.42 -0.85
CA GLN A 34 3.45 7.29 -0.01
C GLN A 34 3.40 5.98 0.79
N VAL A 35 2.28 5.73 1.49
CA VAL A 35 2.09 4.49 2.26
C VAL A 35 2.24 3.24 1.40
N LYS A 36 1.68 3.24 0.17
CA LYS A 36 1.83 2.11 -0.76
C LYS A 36 3.27 1.92 -1.21
N THR A 37 4.01 3.00 -1.42
CA THR A 37 5.41 2.96 -1.84
C THR A 37 6.27 2.41 -0.71
N ASP A 38 6.10 2.94 0.50
CA ASP A 38 6.84 2.49 1.69
C ASP A 38 6.56 1.02 2.01
N LEU A 39 5.30 0.59 1.89
CA LEU A 39 4.93 -0.81 2.06
C LEU A 39 5.64 -1.70 1.02
N LYS A 40 5.60 -1.32 -0.26
CA LYS A 40 6.25 -2.07 -1.34
C LYS A 40 7.76 -2.16 -1.15
N GLU A 41 8.40 -1.07 -0.71
CA GLU A 41 9.82 -1.06 -0.41
C GLU A 41 10.18 -1.94 0.79
N SER A 42 9.38 -1.90 1.85
CA SER A 42 9.54 -2.75 3.02
C SER A 42 9.38 -4.23 2.68
N GLU A 43 8.33 -4.59 1.93
CA GLU A 43 8.11 -5.95 1.43
C GLU A 43 9.26 -6.43 0.55
N LYS A 44 9.80 -5.57 -0.32
CA LYS A 44 10.97 -5.90 -1.13
C LYS A 44 12.20 -6.13 -0.25
N LYS A 45 12.49 -5.24 0.70
CA LYS A 45 13.62 -5.39 1.64
C LYS A 45 13.51 -6.68 2.44
N TYR A 46 12.32 -7.01 2.94
CA TYR A 46 12.06 -8.26 3.65
C TYR A 46 12.29 -9.47 2.75
N ARG A 47 11.75 -9.45 1.53
CA ARG A 47 11.93 -10.52 0.54
C ARG A 47 13.40 -10.72 0.21
N ASP A 48 14.13 -9.66 -0.09
CA ASP A 48 15.56 -9.72 -0.40
C ASP A 48 16.34 -10.29 0.80
N LEU A 49 16.05 -9.85 2.01
CA LEU A 49 16.70 -10.36 3.23
C LEU A 49 16.45 -11.86 3.41
N VAL A 50 15.22 -12.32 3.23
CA VAL A 50 14.85 -13.73 3.42
C VAL A 50 15.39 -14.61 2.30
N GLU A 51 15.40 -14.13 1.05
CA GLU A 51 15.87 -14.90 -0.10
C GLU A 51 17.39 -15.02 -0.18
N GLU A 52 18.12 -13.97 0.22
CA GLU A 52 19.58 -13.91 0.10
C GLU A 52 20.31 -14.42 1.38
N THR A 53 19.58 -14.72 2.46
CA THR A 53 20.18 -15.23 3.69
C THR A 53 20.75 -16.65 3.52
N PRO A 54 21.91 -16.96 4.12
CA PRO A 54 22.55 -18.27 4.00
C PRO A 54 21.88 -19.38 4.83
N ILE A 55 20.80 -19.08 5.56
CA ILE A 55 20.01 -20.05 6.33
C ILE A 55 18.71 -20.43 5.60
N GLY A 56 18.27 -21.67 5.78
CA GLY A 56 16.96 -22.09 5.29
C GLY A 56 15.85 -21.53 6.17
N ILE A 57 14.85 -20.89 5.56
CA ILE A 57 13.69 -20.30 6.25
C ILE A 57 12.42 -20.95 5.70
N ALA A 58 11.54 -21.38 6.61
CA ALA A 58 10.20 -21.84 6.29
C ALA A 58 9.16 -21.05 7.09
N ASN A 59 8.07 -20.66 6.44
CA ASN A 59 6.84 -20.25 7.09
C ASN A 59 5.87 -21.43 7.07
N ILE A 60 5.37 -21.82 8.25
CA ILE A 60 4.52 -23.00 8.42
C ILE A 60 3.26 -22.56 9.17
N SER A 61 2.09 -22.93 8.66
CA SER A 61 0.82 -22.69 9.32
C SER A 61 0.75 -23.44 10.65
N ILE A 62 -0.17 -23.02 11.53
CA ILE A 62 -0.46 -23.75 12.78
C ILE A 62 -0.93 -25.20 12.55
N THR A 63 -1.40 -25.52 11.33
CA THR A 63 -1.82 -26.88 10.94
C THR A 63 -0.66 -27.69 10.33
N GLY A 64 0.56 -27.16 10.34
CA GLY A 64 1.75 -27.82 9.79
C GLY A 64 1.92 -27.70 8.27
N LYS A 65 1.09 -26.91 7.59
CA LYS A 65 1.23 -26.69 6.14
C LYS A 65 2.35 -25.69 5.88
N ILE A 66 3.31 -26.05 5.04
CA ILE A 66 4.33 -25.11 4.55
C ILE A 66 3.63 -24.06 3.68
N ILE A 67 3.74 -22.80 4.09
CA ILE A 67 3.20 -21.62 3.39
C ILE A 67 4.27 -21.05 2.45
N TYR A 68 5.53 -21.10 2.85
CA TYR A 68 6.63 -20.52 2.10
C TYR A 68 7.96 -21.15 2.52
N ILE A 69 8.89 -21.29 1.59
CA ILE A 69 10.31 -21.57 1.84
C ILE A 69 11.18 -20.63 1.01
N ASN A 70 12.33 -20.21 1.55
CA ASN A 70 13.30 -19.40 0.80
C ASN A 70 14.17 -20.24 -0.14
N LYS A 71 14.83 -19.59 -1.11
CA LYS A 71 15.77 -20.23 -2.05
C LYS A 71 16.81 -21.12 -1.37
N ARG A 72 17.29 -20.71 -0.19
CA ARG A 72 18.29 -21.50 0.55
C ARG A 72 17.72 -22.83 1.02
N LEU A 73 16.51 -22.83 1.58
CA LEU A 73 15.85 -24.04 2.03
C LEU A 73 15.43 -24.93 0.86
N GLU A 74 15.04 -24.35 -0.28
CA GLU A 74 14.81 -25.11 -1.52
C GLU A 74 16.07 -25.91 -1.92
N LYS A 75 17.23 -25.26 -1.93
CA LYS A 75 18.51 -25.89 -2.27
C LYS A 75 18.93 -26.97 -1.27
N ILE A 76 18.70 -26.76 0.04
CA ILE A 76 19.06 -27.72 1.09
C ILE A 76 18.12 -28.93 1.07
N SER A 77 16.82 -28.69 0.98
CA SER A 77 15.79 -29.73 1.13
C SER A 77 15.44 -30.45 -0.17
N GLY A 78 15.79 -29.87 -1.33
CA GLY A 78 15.40 -30.36 -2.65
C GLY A 78 13.91 -30.18 -2.97
N ARG A 79 13.15 -29.49 -2.11
CA ARG A 79 11.72 -29.21 -2.32
C ARG A 79 11.58 -27.82 -2.94
N ALA A 80 10.90 -27.73 -4.07
CA ALA A 80 10.57 -26.44 -4.67
C ALA A 80 9.49 -25.74 -3.82
N ASN A 81 9.58 -24.41 -3.73
CA ASN A 81 8.57 -23.60 -3.10
C ASN A 81 7.25 -23.82 -3.85
N SER A 82 6.34 -24.51 -3.18
CA SER A 82 5.00 -24.78 -3.70
C SER A 82 4.14 -23.59 -3.29
N ALA A 83 4.32 -22.47 -3.99
CA ALA A 83 3.40 -21.33 -3.88
C ALA A 83 2.00 -21.73 -4.36
#